data_AF-A0A1I4CC52-F1
#
_entry.id   AF-A0A1I4CC52-F1
#
_cell.length_a   1.000
_cell.length_b   1.000
_cell.length_c   1.000
_cell.angle_alpha   90.00
_cell.angle_beta   90.00
_cell.angle_gamma   90.00
#
_symmetry.space_group_name_H-M   'P 1'
#
loop_
_entity.id
_entity.type
_entity.pdbx_description
1 polymer ?
#
loop_
_entity_poly.entity_id
_entity_poly.type
_entity_poly.pdbx_seq_one_letter_code
_entity_poly.pdbx_strand_id
1 'polypeptide(L)'
;MKSGTFASRVMCFVVACLLGASVCGGSLAQDRPVPPTHRSVDDNWVDLLSGELSKTELINSVGPQGPGGLETSHRLTDGVAWTLSESFIKIAPDDMSDTTTVVLLGRTEVFSGTPQTMLDPMNGAVGEITIDGNDFVYKLPDGTMARFDKVALGLNRTTVFGKARSVTYPTGEVLTFSYGTALNKIESSLGYALTGNDYGGGFDWLPAAANLTQGDCSATTCSGPTYTHQVNLGRVLQTTSSLPPGSGVITVTLTSPAGGAPRTYIVKPTPNAWSPARVTSVTDGVGTWTYSYSEAFDPYPNDKDGILTTTVTDPLGHKRVVTSRMSNHNILTDTIYPDNGPGKTTTFIYNADSTARGLGFLTRVIAPEGDAVALEYGAYMNVTARWRLPKGTPASADPNTVAGATVVRASYNIAAGSLCATRHICDKPDWIRDARGNQTDFTYDPVHGGVLTVTAPAPTSGAVRPQTRYTYGQFTAMYVRGGVMQAAAAPVWRVTQTSTCQTLASCAGTADEVVTTYAYESSNGANNVRLLSTTTRSGDSALVATTTYAYDARGDVISTDGPLAGSADTTRTYYDASRWKTGVIGPDPDGTGALLYRASRTTYAADGQVTSVETG
;
A
#
# COMPACT_ATOMS: atom_id res chain seq x y z
N MET A 1 32.41 -0.71 -42.38
CA MET A 1 33.43 0.37 -42.40
C MET A 1 32.93 1.51 -41.52
N LYS A 2 33.78 1.92 -40.56
CA LYS A 2 33.65 3.02 -39.58
C LYS A 2 32.64 2.88 -38.44
N SER A 3 33.24 2.72 -37.26
CA SER A 3 32.78 2.84 -35.88
C SER A 3 32.21 4.21 -35.52
N GLY A 4 31.25 4.25 -34.58
CA GLY A 4 30.80 5.47 -33.90
C GLY A 4 30.03 5.16 -32.62
N THR A 5 30.64 5.45 -31.48
CA THR A 5 30.07 5.53 -30.13
C THR A 5 28.84 6.44 -30.05
N PHE A 6 27.77 6.03 -29.36
CA PHE A 6 26.72 6.94 -28.89
C PHE A 6 26.74 7.03 -27.37
N ALA A 7 27.45 8.04 -26.89
CA ALA A 7 27.25 8.63 -25.58
C ALA A 7 26.52 9.97 -25.75
N SER A 8 25.57 10.22 -24.85
CA SER A 8 25.09 11.53 -24.38
C SER A 8 23.97 12.28 -25.13
N ARG A 9 23.08 12.81 -24.27
CA ARG A 9 22.18 13.98 -24.38
C ARG A 9 20.73 13.76 -24.84
N VAL A 10 19.81 13.80 -23.87
CA VAL A 10 18.90 14.95 -23.70
C VAL A 10 18.84 15.33 -22.22
N MET A 11 19.20 16.60 -21.98
CA MET A 11 19.16 17.34 -20.72
C MET A 11 18.29 18.56 -21.02
N CYS A 12 17.20 18.79 -20.28
CA CYS A 12 16.48 20.06 -20.14
C CYS A 12 15.64 19.95 -18.86
N PHE A 13 16.12 20.43 -17.71
CA PHE A 13 15.86 21.77 -17.15
C PHE A 13 14.37 22.12 -17.03
N VAL A 14 13.80 21.96 -15.81
CA VAL A 14 12.88 22.96 -15.24
C VAL A 14 13.32 23.26 -13.81
N VAL A 15 13.38 24.57 -13.59
CA VAL A 15 13.87 25.39 -12.49
C VAL A 15 13.30 25.03 -11.11
N ALA A 16 14.14 25.18 -10.10
CA ALA A 16 13.88 25.06 -8.68
C ALA A 16 12.82 26.04 -8.15
N CYS A 17 11.93 25.53 -7.30
CA CYS A 17 11.39 26.27 -6.16
C CYS A 17 11.71 25.47 -4.89
N LEU A 18 12.76 25.93 -4.21
CA LEU A 18 13.02 25.68 -2.79
C LEU A 18 11.84 26.21 -1.97
N LEU A 19 11.30 25.37 -1.10
CA LEU A 19 10.70 25.61 0.23
C LEU A 19 9.65 24.52 0.49
N GLY A 20 9.90 23.67 1.50
CA GLY A 20 8.97 22.60 1.90
C GLY A 20 9.58 21.21 2.09
N ALA A 21 10.89 21.04 1.93
CA ALA A 21 11.60 19.84 2.36
C ALA A 21 12.79 20.25 3.23
N SER A 22 12.51 20.76 4.43
CA SER A 22 13.45 20.58 5.53
C SER A 22 13.42 19.10 5.89
N VAL A 23 14.14 18.32 5.09
CA VAL A 23 14.62 17.01 5.50
C VAL A 23 15.51 17.34 6.70
N CYS A 24 14.97 17.26 7.91
CA CYS A 24 15.78 16.76 9.00
C CYS A 24 16.46 15.54 8.41
N GLY A 25 17.79 15.56 8.29
CA GLY A 25 18.56 14.35 8.15
C GLY A 25 18.30 13.54 9.40
N GLY A 26 17.14 12.89 9.45
CA GLY A 26 16.87 11.84 10.39
C GLY A 26 17.98 10.84 10.19
N SER A 27 18.53 10.38 11.31
CA SER A 27 19.25 9.11 11.38
C SER A 27 18.73 8.18 10.29
N LEU A 28 19.62 7.73 9.38
CA LEU A 28 19.30 6.72 8.38
C LEU A 28 18.85 5.46 9.14
N ALA A 29 17.57 5.40 9.49
CA ALA A 29 16.96 4.18 9.98
C ALA A 29 17.18 3.16 8.87
N GLN A 30 17.98 2.15 9.16
CA GLN A 30 18.32 1.13 8.18
C GLN A 30 17.03 0.44 7.74
N ASP A 31 16.85 0.29 6.43
CA ASP A 31 15.67 -0.39 5.90
C ASP A 31 15.63 -1.84 6.38
N ARG A 32 14.46 -2.27 6.86
CA ARG A 32 14.25 -3.68 7.22
C ARG A 32 14.46 -4.55 5.99
N PRO A 33 15.03 -5.75 6.14
CA PRO A 33 15.04 -6.71 5.05
C PRO A 33 13.58 -7.06 4.69
N VAL A 34 13.23 -6.91 3.43
CA VAL A 34 11.94 -7.34 2.88
C VAL A 34 12.18 -8.26 1.68
N PRO A 35 11.25 -9.18 1.37
CA PRO A 35 11.32 -9.96 0.14
C PRO A 35 11.31 -9.03 -1.09
N PRO A 36 12.02 -9.37 -2.17
CA PRO A 36 11.88 -8.67 -3.44
C PRO A 36 10.42 -8.71 -3.93
N THR A 37 9.93 -7.57 -4.42
CA THR A 37 8.62 -7.52 -5.09
C THR A 37 8.79 -7.85 -6.58
N HIS A 38 7.87 -8.63 -7.12
CA HIS A 38 7.75 -8.87 -8.55
C HIS A 38 6.39 -8.35 -9.02
N ARG A 39 6.39 -7.67 -10.18
CA ARG A 39 5.17 -7.11 -10.76
C ARG A 39 4.55 -8.16 -11.69
N SER A 40 3.40 -8.69 -11.29
CA SER A 40 2.62 -9.65 -12.08
C SER A 40 1.93 -9.00 -13.29
N VAL A 41 1.48 -7.75 -13.14
CA VAL A 41 0.77 -7.00 -14.18
C VAL A 41 1.76 -6.29 -15.10
N ASP A 42 1.69 -6.55 -16.40
CA ASP A 42 2.55 -5.90 -17.39
C ASP A 42 2.15 -4.44 -17.70
N ASP A 43 2.85 -3.80 -18.64
CA ASP A 43 2.59 -2.40 -19.02
C ASP A 43 1.32 -2.21 -19.85
N ASN A 44 0.76 -3.30 -20.37
CA ASN A 44 -0.53 -3.34 -21.05
C ASN A 44 -1.69 -3.63 -20.09
N TRP A 45 -1.41 -3.71 -18.78
CA TRP A 45 -2.37 -4.00 -17.72
C TRP A 45 -2.90 -5.44 -17.74
N VAL A 46 -2.15 -6.38 -18.29
CA VAL A 46 -2.49 -7.80 -18.24
C VAL A 46 -1.75 -8.46 -17.08
N ASP A 47 -2.48 -9.12 -16.17
CA ASP A 47 -1.87 -9.94 -15.13
C ASP A 47 -1.29 -11.21 -15.76
N LEU A 48 0.02 -11.37 -15.70
CA LEU A 48 0.71 -12.51 -16.31
C LEU A 48 0.48 -13.83 -15.55
N LEU A 49 -0.11 -13.79 -14.35
CA LEU A 49 -0.38 -14.95 -13.50
C LEU A 49 -1.81 -15.47 -13.62
N SER A 50 -2.73 -14.71 -14.20
CA SER A 50 -4.10 -15.14 -14.50
C SER A 50 -4.47 -15.01 -15.98
N GLY A 51 -3.87 -14.05 -16.68
CA GLY A 51 -4.20 -13.63 -18.04
C GLY A 51 -5.30 -12.58 -18.11
N GLU A 52 -5.82 -12.11 -16.98
CA GLU A 52 -6.91 -11.14 -16.92
C GLU A 52 -6.41 -9.71 -17.16
N LEU A 53 -7.29 -8.87 -17.71
CA LEU A 53 -7.13 -7.43 -17.63
C LEU A 53 -7.19 -7.01 -16.14
N SER A 54 -6.21 -6.24 -15.69
CA SER A 54 -6.08 -5.79 -14.31
C SER A 54 -5.52 -4.38 -14.27
N LYS A 55 -6.42 -3.39 -14.25
CA LYS A 55 -6.08 -1.96 -14.11
C LYS A 55 -6.87 -1.37 -12.95
N THR A 56 -6.16 -0.86 -11.94
CA THR A 56 -6.78 -0.16 -10.81
C THR A 56 -6.67 1.36 -10.95
N GLU A 57 -7.75 2.08 -10.66
CA GLU A 57 -7.83 3.55 -10.66
C GLU A 57 -8.54 4.06 -9.40
N LEU A 58 -8.00 5.11 -8.79
CA LEU A 58 -8.61 5.77 -7.65
C LEU A 58 -9.83 6.58 -8.10
N ILE A 59 -10.98 6.40 -7.44
CA ILE A 59 -12.24 7.08 -7.78
C ILE A 59 -12.52 8.24 -6.82
N ASN A 60 -12.23 8.02 -5.54
CA ASN A 60 -12.47 8.99 -4.48
C ASN A 60 -11.57 8.72 -3.29
N SER A 61 -11.18 9.77 -2.57
CA SER A 61 -10.44 9.64 -1.32
C SER A 61 -10.70 10.81 -0.38
N VAL A 62 -10.64 10.55 0.92
CA VAL A 62 -10.84 11.54 1.99
C VAL A 62 -9.92 11.25 3.16
N GLY A 63 -9.48 12.30 3.86
CA GLY A 63 -8.56 12.20 4.99
C GLY A 63 -7.07 12.18 4.58
N PRO A 64 -6.17 11.85 5.51
CA PRO A 64 -4.73 11.74 5.25
C PRO A 64 -4.40 10.57 4.32
N GLN A 65 -3.24 10.60 3.67
CA GLN A 65 -2.75 9.44 2.92
C GLN A 65 -2.27 8.34 3.88
N GLY A 66 -2.70 7.09 3.63
CA GLY A 66 -2.37 5.94 4.48
C GLY A 66 -3.38 5.70 5.61
N PRO A 67 -2.98 5.05 6.72
CA PRO A 67 -3.86 4.82 7.87
C PRO A 67 -4.43 6.15 8.37
N GLY A 68 -5.75 6.29 8.43
CA GLY A 68 -6.41 7.59 8.62
C GLY A 68 -7.32 8.01 7.49
N GLY A 69 -6.92 7.67 6.26
CA GLY A 69 -7.66 7.98 5.05
C GLY A 69 -8.64 6.89 4.69
N LEU A 70 -9.65 7.28 3.91
CA LEU A 70 -10.52 6.36 3.20
C LEU A 70 -10.34 6.59 1.71
N GLU A 71 -10.26 5.50 0.96
CA GLU A 71 -10.17 5.52 -0.48
C GLU A 71 -11.07 4.45 -1.09
N THR A 72 -11.52 4.73 -2.31
CA THR A 72 -12.24 3.78 -3.14
C THR A 72 -11.61 3.76 -4.53
N SER A 73 -11.41 2.55 -5.06
CA SER A 73 -10.77 2.33 -6.35
C SER A 73 -11.54 1.34 -7.19
N HIS A 74 -11.52 1.55 -8.51
CA HIS A 74 -12.06 0.62 -9.50
C HIS A 74 -10.93 -0.26 -9.99
N ARG A 75 -11.14 -1.57 -10.01
CA ARG A 75 -10.34 -2.54 -10.76
C ARG A 75 -11.10 -2.94 -12.02
N LEU A 76 -10.55 -2.65 -13.18
CA LEU A 76 -11.10 -3.09 -14.47
C LEU A 76 -10.71 -4.54 -14.72
N THR A 77 -11.70 -5.43 -14.87
CA THR A 77 -11.55 -6.84 -15.28
C THR A 77 -12.57 -7.16 -16.37
N ASP A 78 -12.15 -7.83 -17.45
CA ASP A 78 -13.03 -8.28 -18.56
C ASP A 78 -14.00 -7.22 -19.14
N GLY A 79 -13.62 -5.94 -19.07
CA GLY A 79 -14.44 -4.83 -19.54
C GLY A 79 -15.50 -4.34 -18.55
N VAL A 80 -15.40 -4.73 -17.29
CA VAL A 80 -16.25 -4.27 -16.19
C VAL A 80 -15.40 -3.69 -15.06
N ALA A 81 -15.86 -2.60 -14.45
CA ALA A 81 -15.22 -1.98 -13.29
C ALA A 81 -15.75 -2.60 -11.98
N TRP A 82 -14.83 -3.07 -11.14
CA TRP A 82 -15.12 -3.61 -9.82
C TRP A 82 -14.58 -2.66 -8.75
N THR A 83 -15.44 -2.21 -7.85
CA THR A 83 -15.06 -1.41 -6.70
C THR A 83 -14.70 -2.34 -5.55
N LEU A 84 -13.48 -2.23 -5.04
CA LEU A 84 -12.98 -3.12 -3.98
C LEU A 84 -13.07 -2.42 -2.62
N SER A 85 -14.19 -2.60 -1.95
CA SER A 85 -14.43 -2.06 -0.59
C SER A 85 -14.95 -3.10 0.39
N GLU A 86 -15.42 -4.25 -0.09
CA GLU A 86 -15.94 -5.30 0.76
C GLU A 86 -14.79 -6.06 1.43
N SER A 87 -14.80 -6.02 2.76
CA SER A 87 -13.97 -6.89 3.60
C SER A 87 -14.86 -7.97 4.19
N PHE A 88 -14.46 -9.23 4.07
CA PHE A 88 -15.23 -10.37 4.55
C PHE A 88 -14.33 -11.54 4.95
N ILE A 89 -14.90 -12.43 5.77
CA ILE A 89 -14.40 -13.80 5.92
C ILE A 89 -15.33 -14.73 5.18
N LYS A 90 -14.78 -15.52 4.26
CA LYS A 90 -15.49 -16.57 3.52
C LYS A 90 -15.07 -17.92 4.06
N ILE A 91 -16.04 -18.77 4.41
CA ILE A 91 -15.79 -20.19 4.67
C ILE A 91 -16.41 -20.97 3.52
N ALA A 92 -15.58 -21.65 2.74
CA ALA A 92 -15.99 -22.46 1.60
C ALA A 92 -15.77 -23.95 1.90
N PRO A 93 -16.77 -24.80 1.66
CA PRO A 93 -16.62 -26.24 1.79
C PRO A 93 -15.68 -26.77 0.69
N ASP A 94 -14.90 -27.80 1.02
CA ASP A 94 -14.13 -28.59 0.05
C ASP A 94 -14.30 -30.09 0.36
N ASP A 95 -14.04 -30.93 -0.62
CA ASP A 95 -14.09 -32.39 -0.52
C ASP A 95 -12.95 -32.95 0.35
N MET A 96 -11.83 -32.21 0.49
CA MET A 96 -10.69 -32.61 1.32
C MET A 96 -10.63 -31.84 2.65
N SER A 97 -10.73 -30.53 2.59
CA SER A 97 -10.65 -29.65 3.77
C SER A 97 -11.31 -28.32 3.46
N ASP A 98 -12.30 -27.92 4.26
CA ASP A 98 -12.91 -26.59 4.16
C ASP A 98 -11.84 -25.50 4.11
N THR A 99 -12.09 -24.39 3.45
CA THR A 99 -11.14 -23.27 3.33
C THR A 99 -11.72 -22.01 3.92
N THR A 100 -10.88 -21.24 4.60
CA THR A 100 -11.22 -19.92 5.12
C THR A 100 -10.40 -18.87 4.38
N THR A 101 -11.09 -17.95 3.70
CA THR A 101 -10.46 -16.79 3.04
C THR A 101 -10.82 -15.53 3.79
N VAL A 102 -9.82 -14.76 4.20
CA VAL A 102 -10.01 -13.42 4.76
C VAL A 102 -9.67 -12.41 3.69
N VAL A 103 -10.62 -11.55 3.34
CA VAL A 103 -10.39 -10.36 2.53
C VAL A 103 -10.54 -9.14 3.43
N LEU A 104 -9.48 -8.36 3.57
CA LEU A 104 -9.44 -7.18 4.42
C LEU A 104 -8.80 -6.02 3.65
N LEU A 105 -9.61 -5.02 3.28
CA LEU A 105 -9.16 -3.80 2.60
C LEU A 105 -8.23 -4.08 1.39
N GLY A 106 -8.60 -5.05 0.56
CA GLY A 106 -7.84 -5.47 -0.62
C GLY A 106 -6.71 -6.48 -0.36
N ARG A 107 -6.36 -6.77 0.91
CA ARG A 107 -5.48 -7.88 1.27
C ARG A 107 -6.29 -9.18 1.35
N THR A 108 -5.73 -10.27 0.82
CA THR A 108 -6.33 -11.61 0.93
C THR A 108 -5.37 -12.57 1.63
N GLU A 109 -5.85 -13.32 2.61
CA GLU A 109 -5.16 -14.48 3.19
C GLU A 109 -6.07 -15.71 3.16
N VAL A 110 -5.46 -16.88 3.00
CA VAL A 110 -6.17 -18.16 2.90
C VAL A 110 -5.63 -19.11 3.96
N PHE A 111 -6.55 -19.85 4.57
CA PHE A 111 -6.29 -20.86 5.59
C PHE A 111 -7.02 -22.14 5.20
N SER A 112 -6.39 -23.28 5.46
CA SER A 112 -7.05 -24.58 5.44
C SER A 112 -7.79 -24.77 6.75
N GLY A 113 -9.02 -25.27 6.68
CA GLY A 113 -9.93 -25.47 7.80
C GLY A 113 -10.90 -24.30 8.06
N THR A 114 -11.50 -24.31 9.25
CA THR A 114 -12.49 -23.31 9.68
C THR A 114 -12.09 -22.70 11.03
N PRO A 115 -12.44 -21.44 11.31
CA PRO A 115 -12.14 -20.81 12.59
C PRO A 115 -12.67 -21.55 13.83
N GLN A 116 -13.63 -22.46 13.65
CA GLN A 116 -14.26 -23.23 14.73
C GLN A 116 -13.58 -24.56 15.03
N THR A 117 -12.77 -25.09 14.13
CA THR A 117 -12.13 -26.41 14.28
C THR A 117 -10.64 -26.25 14.42
N MET A 118 -9.94 -26.03 13.30
CA MET A 118 -8.53 -25.69 13.22
C MET A 118 -8.29 -24.87 11.95
N LEU A 119 -7.29 -24.01 11.98
CA LEU A 119 -6.85 -23.22 10.83
C LEU A 119 -5.35 -23.41 10.63
N ASP A 120 -4.98 -23.91 9.46
CA ASP A 120 -3.59 -23.99 9.03
C ASP A 120 -3.33 -22.92 7.97
N PRO A 121 -2.35 -22.01 8.17
CA PRO A 121 -2.02 -20.99 7.19
C PRO A 121 -1.62 -21.59 5.83
N MET A 122 -2.16 -21.03 4.75
CA MET A 122 -1.76 -21.37 3.39
C MET A 122 -1.00 -20.20 2.76
N ASN A 123 -0.11 -20.49 1.81
CA ASN A 123 0.56 -19.46 0.99
C ASN A 123 1.25 -18.35 1.78
N GLY A 124 1.80 -18.67 2.96
CA GLY A 124 2.46 -17.68 3.82
C GLY A 124 1.51 -16.71 4.52
N ALA A 125 0.23 -17.08 4.71
CA ALA A 125 -0.67 -16.36 5.59
C ALA A 125 -0.08 -16.27 7.01
N VAL A 126 -0.27 -15.11 7.64
CA VAL A 126 0.36 -14.80 8.95
C VAL A 126 -0.61 -14.22 9.97
N GLY A 127 -1.82 -13.91 9.55
CA GLY A 127 -2.83 -13.45 10.48
C GLY A 127 -3.38 -14.59 11.35
N GLU A 128 -3.84 -14.22 12.53
CA GLU A 128 -4.47 -15.13 13.49
C GLU A 128 -5.99 -14.87 13.50
N ILE A 129 -6.81 -15.91 13.42
CA ILE A 129 -8.27 -15.78 13.60
C ILE A 129 -8.64 -16.39 14.95
N THR A 130 -9.35 -15.61 15.75
CA THR A 130 -9.90 -16.03 17.05
C THR A 130 -11.41 -15.79 17.07
N ILE A 131 -12.12 -16.41 18.01
CA ILE A 131 -13.57 -16.22 18.19
C ILE A 131 -13.79 -15.40 19.47
N ASP A 132 -14.51 -14.30 19.36
CA ASP A 132 -14.91 -13.46 20.50
C ASP A 132 -16.42 -13.23 20.46
N GLY A 133 -17.17 -13.99 21.27
CA GLY A 133 -18.64 -13.95 21.25
C GLY A 133 -19.22 -14.28 19.87
N ASN A 134 -19.84 -13.28 19.25
CA ASN A 134 -20.46 -13.36 17.94
C ASN A 134 -19.55 -12.86 16.80
N ASP A 135 -18.26 -12.68 17.08
CA ASP A 135 -17.27 -12.13 16.16
C ASP A 135 -16.21 -13.18 15.83
N PHE A 136 -15.78 -13.18 14.56
CA PHE A 136 -14.43 -13.59 14.24
C PHE A 136 -13.51 -12.38 14.37
N VAL A 137 -12.41 -12.53 15.12
CA VAL A 137 -11.39 -11.50 15.31
C VAL A 137 -10.13 -11.95 14.58
N TYR A 138 -9.85 -11.29 13.47
CA TYR A 138 -8.64 -11.49 12.69
C TYR A 138 -7.57 -10.47 13.11
N LYS A 139 -6.38 -10.94 13.46
CA LYS A 139 -5.25 -10.11 13.92
C LYS A 139 -4.08 -10.26 12.97
N LEU A 140 -3.54 -9.14 12.51
CA LEU A 140 -2.36 -9.10 11.68
C LEU A 140 -1.09 -8.94 12.51
N PRO A 141 0.08 -9.37 12.00
CA PRO A 141 1.38 -9.20 12.68
C PRO A 141 1.81 -7.76 12.94
N ASP A 142 1.12 -6.76 12.39
CA ASP A 142 1.36 -5.34 12.67
C ASP A 142 0.53 -4.81 13.86
N GLY A 143 -0.33 -5.66 14.43
CA GLY A 143 -1.27 -5.33 15.50
C GLY A 143 -2.63 -4.80 15.02
N THR A 144 -2.87 -4.76 13.71
CA THR A 144 -4.18 -4.43 13.13
C THR A 144 -5.17 -5.55 13.46
N MET A 145 -6.37 -5.19 13.92
CA MET A 145 -7.41 -6.12 14.30
C MET A 145 -8.69 -5.86 13.53
N ALA A 146 -9.20 -6.85 12.81
CA ALA A 146 -10.49 -6.79 12.14
C ALA A 146 -11.51 -7.70 12.81
N ARG A 147 -12.73 -7.21 13.00
CA ARG A 147 -13.88 -7.97 13.50
C ARG A 147 -14.83 -8.25 12.36
N PHE A 148 -15.28 -9.50 12.25
CA PHE A 148 -16.25 -9.95 11.26
C PHE A 148 -17.41 -10.66 11.92
N ASP A 149 -18.58 -10.67 11.27
CA ASP A 149 -19.69 -11.52 11.69
C ASP A 149 -19.23 -12.98 11.79
N LYS A 150 -19.50 -13.63 12.93
CA LYS A 150 -19.29 -15.07 13.06
C LYS A 150 -20.31 -15.82 12.21
N VAL A 151 -19.81 -16.66 11.32
CA VAL A 151 -20.62 -17.53 10.45
C VAL A 151 -20.12 -18.97 10.51
N ALA A 152 -20.97 -19.94 10.23
CA ALA A 152 -20.63 -21.36 10.23
C ALA A 152 -21.29 -22.07 9.04
N LEU A 153 -20.64 -23.10 8.53
CA LEU A 153 -21.24 -23.97 7.52
C LEU A 153 -22.48 -24.66 8.12
N GLY A 154 -23.60 -24.52 7.44
CA GLY A 154 -24.81 -25.29 7.76
C GLY A 154 -24.68 -26.75 7.32
N LEU A 155 -25.69 -27.57 7.63
CA LEU A 155 -25.74 -28.99 7.23
C LEU A 155 -25.61 -29.20 5.72
N ASN A 156 -26.11 -28.25 4.92
CA ASN A 156 -26.03 -28.28 3.46
C ASN A 156 -24.64 -27.92 2.92
N ARG A 157 -23.65 -27.63 3.80
CA ARG A 157 -22.27 -27.25 3.47
C ARG A 157 -22.22 -26.30 2.27
N THR A 158 -22.87 -25.14 2.40
CA THR A 158 -22.81 -24.08 1.39
C THR A 158 -21.85 -22.99 1.86
N THR A 159 -21.18 -22.31 0.94
CA THR A 159 -20.27 -21.20 1.26
C THR A 159 -20.99 -20.12 2.06
N VAL A 160 -20.36 -19.66 3.14
CA VAL A 160 -20.89 -18.61 4.01
C VAL A 160 -19.93 -17.43 4.09
N PHE A 161 -20.48 -16.24 4.34
CA PHE A 161 -19.74 -14.98 4.41
C PHE A 161 -20.03 -14.24 5.71
N GLY A 162 -18.99 -13.96 6.48
CA GLY A 162 -19.01 -13.04 7.61
C GLY A 162 -18.57 -11.65 7.18
N LYS A 163 -19.44 -10.65 7.32
CA LYS A 163 -19.14 -9.28 6.89
C LYS A 163 -18.22 -8.58 7.88
N ALA A 164 -17.30 -7.73 7.41
CA ALA A 164 -16.47 -6.93 8.31
C ALA A 164 -17.33 -5.94 9.10
N ARG A 165 -17.11 -5.80 10.40
CA ARG A 165 -17.78 -4.84 11.28
C ARG A 165 -16.87 -3.68 11.66
N SER A 166 -15.61 -3.97 11.97
CA SER A 166 -14.64 -2.93 12.32
C SER A 166 -13.22 -3.35 12.01
N VAL A 167 -12.35 -2.36 11.79
CA VAL A 167 -10.89 -2.53 11.73
C VAL A 167 -10.27 -1.54 12.70
N THR A 168 -9.51 -2.04 13.66
CA THR A 168 -8.80 -1.24 14.66
C THR A 168 -7.31 -1.32 14.39
N TYR A 169 -6.69 -0.17 14.13
CA TYR A 169 -5.25 -0.06 13.94
C TYR A 169 -4.52 0.05 15.30
N PRO A 170 -3.22 -0.27 15.36
CA PRO A 170 -2.41 -0.05 16.56
C PRO A 170 -2.41 1.40 17.06
N THR A 171 -2.61 2.36 16.16
CA THR A 171 -2.77 3.79 16.47
C THR A 171 -4.05 4.10 17.23
N GLY A 172 -4.94 3.13 17.48
CA GLY A 172 -6.24 3.33 18.11
C GLY A 172 -7.33 3.79 17.14
N GLU A 173 -6.97 4.10 15.90
CA GLU A 173 -7.95 4.44 14.88
C GLU A 173 -8.85 3.24 14.54
N VAL A 174 -10.14 3.50 14.37
CA VAL A 174 -11.13 2.49 14.06
C VAL A 174 -11.87 2.85 12.79
N LEU A 175 -11.90 1.94 11.82
CA LEU A 175 -12.87 1.94 10.73
C LEU A 175 -14.09 1.13 11.16
N THR A 176 -15.28 1.67 10.97
CA THR A 176 -16.57 1.01 11.26
C THR A 176 -17.34 0.80 9.98
N PHE A 177 -17.78 -0.43 9.75
CA PHE A 177 -18.54 -0.85 8.57
C PHE A 177 -20.00 -1.00 8.96
N SER A 178 -20.88 -0.26 8.31
CA SER A 178 -22.33 -0.32 8.54
C SER A 178 -23.04 -0.93 7.34
N TYR A 179 -24.07 -1.72 7.63
CA TYR A 179 -24.85 -2.41 6.61
C TYR A 179 -26.34 -2.15 6.80
N GLY A 180 -27.04 -1.92 5.68
CA GLY A 180 -28.48 -2.14 5.55
C GLY A 180 -28.73 -3.50 4.90
N THR A 181 -29.36 -3.49 3.72
CA THR A 181 -29.36 -4.65 2.81
C THR A 181 -27.99 -4.92 2.17
N ALA A 182 -27.14 -3.89 2.19
CA ALA A 182 -25.89 -3.71 1.47
C ALA A 182 -24.87 -3.01 2.40
N LEU A 183 -23.57 -3.05 2.09
CA LEU A 183 -22.62 -2.13 2.75
C LEU A 183 -23.03 -0.72 2.37
N ASN A 184 -23.25 0.15 3.37
CA ASN A 184 -23.76 1.51 3.11
C ASN A 184 -22.87 2.63 3.63
N LYS A 185 -21.98 2.34 4.59
CA LYS A 185 -21.09 3.32 5.18
C LYS A 185 -19.83 2.68 5.75
N ILE A 186 -18.69 3.27 5.43
CA ILE A 186 -17.41 3.06 6.13
C ILE A 186 -17.06 4.39 6.81
N GLU A 187 -16.93 4.37 8.14
CA GLU A 187 -16.63 5.56 8.95
C GLU A 187 -15.29 5.39 9.68
N SER A 188 -14.38 6.36 9.56
CA SER A 188 -13.17 6.43 10.37
C SER A 188 -13.44 7.17 11.69
N SER A 189 -12.82 6.71 12.77
CA SER A 189 -12.81 7.39 14.07
C SER A 189 -12.16 8.78 14.03
N LEU A 190 -11.56 9.19 12.91
CA LEU A 190 -11.09 10.55 12.65
C LEU A 190 -12.18 11.47 12.07
N GLY A 191 -13.40 11.00 11.86
CA GLY A 191 -14.51 11.83 11.36
C GLY A 191 -14.55 11.96 9.84
N TYR A 192 -14.11 10.92 9.13
CA TYR A 192 -14.27 10.79 7.68
C TYR A 192 -15.20 9.63 7.36
N ALA A 193 -15.93 9.71 6.25
CA ALA A 193 -16.79 8.62 5.80
C ALA A 193 -16.78 8.43 4.29
N LEU A 194 -16.99 7.18 3.87
CA LEU A 194 -17.46 6.78 2.56
C LEU A 194 -18.89 6.26 2.71
N THR A 195 -19.84 6.78 1.95
CA THR A 195 -21.25 6.34 2.00
C THR A 195 -21.88 6.11 0.64
N GLY A 196 -22.65 5.04 0.53
CA GLY A 196 -23.39 4.64 -0.66
C GLY A 196 -23.75 3.16 -0.55
N ASN A 197 -24.81 2.70 -1.21
CA ASN A 197 -25.24 1.30 -1.12
C ASN A 197 -24.46 0.43 -2.12
N ASP A 198 -23.63 -0.49 -1.61
CA ASP A 198 -23.02 -1.57 -2.39
C ASP A 198 -23.91 -2.82 -2.33
N TYR A 199 -24.77 -2.99 -3.33
CA TYR A 199 -25.75 -4.09 -3.39
C TYR A 199 -25.13 -5.47 -3.66
N GLY A 200 -23.81 -5.58 -3.63
CA GLY A 200 -23.06 -6.82 -3.82
C GLY A 200 -22.47 -6.88 -5.24
N GLY A 201 -21.18 -7.19 -5.28
CA GLY A 201 -20.40 -7.29 -6.51
C GLY A 201 -19.60 -6.03 -6.86
N GLY A 202 -19.69 -4.93 -6.09
CA GLY A 202 -18.83 -3.76 -6.29
C GLY A 202 -18.97 -3.05 -7.65
N PHE A 203 -19.92 -3.42 -8.50
CA PHE A 203 -20.10 -2.81 -9.82
C PHE A 203 -20.50 -1.34 -9.67
N ASP A 204 -19.66 -0.43 -10.17
CA ASP A 204 -19.91 1.01 -10.18
C ASP A 204 -20.38 1.60 -8.84
N TRP A 205 -19.86 1.07 -7.71
CA TRP A 205 -20.13 1.66 -6.40
C TRP A 205 -19.38 2.99 -6.27
N LEU A 206 -20.13 4.10 -6.30
CA LEU A 206 -19.60 5.46 -6.19
C LEU A 206 -19.96 6.08 -4.84
N PRO A 207 -19.24 5.76 -3.75
CA PRO A 207 -19.57 6.29 -2.44
C PRO A 207 -19.17 7.76 -2.27
N ALA A 208 -20.10 8.58 -1.80
CA ALA A 208 -19.78 9.94 -1.39
C ALA A 208 -18.73 9.92 -0.29
N ALA A 209 -17.61 10.60 -0.53
CA ALA A 209 -16.56 10.82 0.46
C ALA A 209 -16.83 12.15 1.18
N ALA A 210 -16.83 12.13 2.50
CA ALA A 210 -17.23 13.28 3.32
C ALA A 210 -16.35 13.50 4.55
N ASN A 211 -16.19 14.76 4.90
CA ASN A 211 -15.68 15.17 6.22
C ASN A 211 -16.87 15.48 7.14
N LEU A 212 -16.94 14.76 8.26
CA LEU A 212 -18.06 14.79 9.19
C LEU A 212 -17.98 15.94 10.22
N THR A 213 -16.97 16.81 10.15
CA THR A 213 -16.83 17.93 11.11
C THR A 213 -17.90 19.00 10.95
N GLN A 214 -18.49 19.15 9.75
CA GLN A 214 -19.49 20.18 9.44
C GLN A 214 -20.79 19.61 8.86
N GLY A 215 -21.01 18.30 8.99
CA GLY A 215 -22.22 17.65 8.52
C GLY A 215 -22.18 16.15 8.77
N ASP A 216 -23.28 15.47 8.43
CA ASP A 216 -23.43 14.03 8.65
C ASP A 216 -23.76 13.33 7.33
N CYS A 217 -23.70 12.00 7.34
CA CYS A 217 -24.05 11.15 6.23
C CYS A 217 -25.12 10.14 6.65
N SER A 218 -26.19 10.07 5.85
CA SER A 218 -27.10 8.93 5.81
C SER A 218 -26.43 7.74 5.10
N ALA A 219 -27.18 6.69 4.78
CA ALA A 219 -26.70 5.57 3.97
C ALA A 219 -26.41 5.93 2.49
N THR A 220 -26.94 7.05 2.00
CA THR A 220 -26.91 7.40 0.57
C THR A 220 -26.55 8.85 0.29
N THR A 221 -26.58 9.74 1.29
CA THR A 221 -26.39 11.18 1.09
C THR A 221 -25.66 11.81 2.27
N CYS A 222 -24.80 12.79 2.00
CA CYS A 222 -24.17 13.61 3.03
C CYS A 222 -24.64 15.06 2.95
N SER A 223 -24.78 15.72 4.11
CA SER A 223 -25.16 17.14 4.22
C SER A 223 -23.97 18.09 4.41
N GLY A 224 -22.76 17.53 4.63
CA GLY A 224 -21.52 18.28 4.88
C GLY A 224 -20.60 18.41 3.67
N PRO A 225 -19.37 18.89 3.88
CA PRO A 225 -18.35 19.00 2.84
C PRO A 225 -18.01 17.63 2.24
N THR A 226 -18.29 17.47 0.95
CA THR A 226 -18.02 16.26 0.16
C THR A 226 -17.00 16.49 -0.94
N TYR A 227 -16.50 15.39 -1.50
CA TYR A 227 -15.63 15.39 -2.66
C TYR A 227 -16.36 14.86 -3.89
N THR A 228 -16.10 15.49 -5.04
CA THR A 228 -16.66 15.04 -6.31
C THR A 228 -15.85 13.86 -6.84
N HIS A 229 -16.55 12.78 -7.22
CA HIS A 229 -15.96 11.60 -7.81
C HIS A 229 -15.20 11.90 -9.09
N GLN A 230 -14.07 11.22 -9.30
CA GLN A 230 -13.35 11.26 -10.57
C GLN A 230 -14.25 10.79 -11.74
N VAL A 231 -15.15 9.83 -11.50
CA VAL A 231 -16.12 9.36 -12.51
C VAL A 231 -17.05 10.48 -12.97
N ASN A 232 -17.65 11.22 -12.04
CA ASN A 232 -18.58 12.33 -12.36
C ASN A 232 -17.88 13.51 -13.03
N LEU A 233 -16.57 13.65 -12.81
CA LEU A 233 -15.73 14.63 -13.49
C LEU A 233 -15.26 14.13 -14.88
N GLY A 234 -15.61 12.91 -15.27
CA GLY A 234 -15.17 12.29 -16.51
C GLY A 234 -13.66 12.03 -16.54
N ARG A 235 -13.07 11.67 -15.40
CA ARG A 235 -11.62 11.55 -15.17
C ARG A 235 -11.10 10.12 -14.96
N VAL A 236 -11.92 9.13 -15.29
CA VAL A 236 -11.55 7.70 -15.25
C VAL A 236 -11.53 7.12 -16.67
N LEU A 237 -10.91 5.96 -16.85
CA LEU A 237 -10.95 5.25 -18.14
C LEU A 237 -12.39 4.95 -18.55
N GLN A 238 -12.74 5.32 -19.79
CA GLN A 238 -14.00 4.93 -20.39
C GLN A 238 -13.87 3.52 -20.96
N THR A 239 -14.75 2.63 -20.53
CA THR A 239 -14.73 1.22 -20.94
C THR A 239 -15.94 0.93 -21.82
N THR A 240 -15.71 0.29 -22.96
CA THR A 240 -16.78 -0.31 -23.76
C THR A 240 -16.45 -1.78 -24.01
N SER A 241 -17.43 -2.65 -23.88
CA SER A 241 -17.28 -4.08 -24.17
C SER A 241 -18.30 -4.51 -25.21
N SER A 242 -17.90 -5.42 -26.10
CA SER A 242 -18.79 -5.99 -27.10
C SER A 242 -18.46 -7.46 -27.34
N LEU A 243 -19.48 -8.27 -27.60
CA LEU A 243 -19.35 -9.65 -28.02
C LEU A 243 -19.88 -9.76 -29.47
N PRO A 244 -19.01 -9.60 -30.49
CA PRO A 244 -19.45 -9.70 -31.88
C PRO A 244 -20.09 -11.07 -32.15
N PRO A 245 -21.29 -11.14 -32.76
CA PRO A 245 -21.98 -12.41 -33.01
C PRO A 245 -21.09 -13.40 -33.77
N GLY A 246 -20.95 -14.62 -33.25
CA GLY A 246 -20.16 -15.69 -33.86
C GLY A 246 -18.64 -15.60 -33.68
N SER A 247 -18.11 -14.57 -33.00
CA SER A 247 -16.66 -14.41 -32.79
C SER A 247 -16.08 -15.28 -31.67
N GLY A 248 -16.88 -15.63 -30.66
CA GLY A 248 -16.41 -16.36 -29.47
C GLY A 248 -15.40 -15.59 -28.61
N VAL A 249 -15.23 -14.28 -28.83
CA VAL A 249 -14.32 -13.40 -28.08
C VAL A 249 -15.00 -12.09 -27.70
N ILE A 250 -14.64 -11.54 -26.55
CA ILE A 250 -15.08 -10.23 -26.06
C ILE A 250 -14.03 -9.20 -26.50
N THR A 251 -14.47 -8.10 -27.10
CA THR A 251 -13.61 -6.95 -27.37
C THR A 251 -13.86 -5.89 -26.31
N VAL A 252 -12.82 -5.52 -25.56
CA VAL A 252 -12.84 -4.46 -24.55
C VAL A 252 -12.03 -3.29 -25.07
N THR A 253 -12.61 -2.10 -25.09
CA THR A 253 -11.93 -0.88 -25.52
C THR A 253 -11.88 0.09 -24.36
N LEU A 254 -10.66 0.47 -23.96
CA LEU A 254 -10.36 1.45 -22.92
C LEU A 254 -9.90 2.75 -23.58
N THR A 255 -10.62 3.83 -23.30
CA THR A 255 -10.31 5.17 -23.82
C THR A 255 -9.88 6.07 -22.67
N SER A 256 -8.73 6.74 -22.83
CA SER A 256 -8.33 7.77 -21.87
C SER A 256 -9.38 8.88 -21.87
N PRO A 257 -9.80 9.38 -20.69
CA PRO A 257 -10.69 10.53 -20.62
C PRO A 257 -10.08 11.81 -21.22
N ALA A 258 -8.74 11.86 -21.36
CA ALA A 258 -8.04 12.94 -22.06
C ALA A 258 -8.10 12.82 -23.60
N GLY A 259 -8.70 11.75 -24.14
CA GLY A 259 -8.67 11.40 -25.55
C GLY A 259 -7.40 10.62 -25.96
N GLY A 260 -7.18 10.48 -27.26
CA GLY A 260 -6.09 9.68 -27.83
C GLY A 260 -6.54 8.34 -28.39
N ALA A 261 -5.59 7.56 -28.90
CA ALA A 261 -5.89 6.23 -29.42
C ALA A 261 -6.33 5.30 -28.28
N PRO A 262 -7.48 4.60 -28.40
CA PRO A 262 -7.93 3.71 -27.36
C PRO A 262 -7.07 2.45 -27.33
N ARG A 263 -6.98 1.82 -26.16
CA ARG A 263 -6.43 0.48 -26.01
C ARG A 263 -7.53 -0.55 -26.20
N THR A 264 -7.33 -1.44 -27.16
CA THR A 264 -8.30 -2.50 -27.48
C THR A 264 -7.73 -3.85 -27.06
N TYR A 265 -8.52 -4.58 -26.29
CA TYR A 265 -8.21 -5.91 -25.77
C TYR A 265 -9.14 -6.91 -26.43
N ILE A 266 -8.58 -8.02 -26.90
CA ILE A 266 -9.33 -9.21 -27.28
C ILE A 266 -9.25 -10.18 -26.12
N VAL A 267 -10.39 -10.48 -25.51
CA VAL A 267 -10.52 -11.36 -24.35
C VAL A 267 -11.25 -12.62 -24.78
N LYS A 268 -10.62 -13.77 -24.57
CA LYS A 268 -11.27 -15.07 -24.74
C LYS A 268 -12.06 -15.38 -23.45
N PRO A 269 -13.38 -15.63 -23.54
CA PRO A 269 -14.19 -16.00 -22.38
C PRO A 269 -13.67 -17.24 -21.67
N THR A 270 -14.09 -17.41 -20.42
CA THR A 270 -13.76 -18.56 -19.56
C THR A 270 -13.97 -19.88 -20.33
N PRO A 271 -12.91 -20.66 -20.60
CA PRO A 271 -13.05 -21.91 -21.34
C PRO A 271 -13.71 -23.01 -20.50
N ASN A 272 -13.71 -22.87 -19.16
CA ASN A 272 -14.34 -23.76 -18.19
C ASN A 272 -14.49 -23.02 -16.83
N ALA A 273 -15.09 -23.67 -15.83
CA ALA A 273 -15.34 -23.08 -14.51
C ALA A 273 -14.10 -22.75 -13.66
N TRP A 274 -12.91 -23.22 -14.06
CA TRP A 274 -11.66 -23.16 -13.30
C TRP A 274 -10.60 -22.26 -13.94
N SER A 275 -10.84 -21.76 -15.15
CA SER A 275 -9.95 -20.85 -15.86
C SER A 275 -10.64 -19.50 -16.07
N PRO A 276 -10.03 -18.36 -15.69
CA PRO A 276 -10.61 -17.04 -15.93
C PRO A 276 -10.68 -16.72 -17.42
N ALA A 277 -11.41 -15.67 -17.78
CA ALA A 277 -11.30 -15.10 -19.11
C ALA A 277 -9.89 -14.51 -19.27
N ARG A 278 -9.33 -14.60 -20.49
CA ARG A 278 -7.93 -14.23 -20.73
C ARG A 278 -7.77 -13.32 -21.92
N VAL A 279 -6.96 -12.30 -21.77
CA VAL A 279 -6.54 -11.40 -22.85
C VAL A 279 -5.68 -12.19 -23.83
N THR A 280 -6.00 -12.22 -25.11
CA THR A 280 -5.17 -12.86 -26.15
C THR A 280 -4.45 -11.85 -27.02
N SER A 281 -4.94 -10.61 -27.07
CA SER A 281 -4.30 -9.52 -27.80
C SER A 281 -4.62 -8.17 -27.17
N VAL A 282 -3.64 -7.27 -27.21
CA VAL A 282 -3.80 -5.86 -26.87
C VAL A 282 -3.23 -5.02 -28.00
N THR A 283 -3.92 -3.98 -28.42
CA THR A 283 -3.36 -2.94 -29.29
C THR A 283 -3.62 -1.57 -28.71
N ASP A 284 -2.63 -0.68 -28.78
CA ASP A 284 -2.74 0.73 -28.40
C ASP A 284 -2.87 1.66 -29.62
N GLY A 285 -3.13 1.09 -30.80
CA GLY A 285 -3.19 1.80 -32.07
C GLY A 285 -1.83 2.02 -32.75
N VAL A 286 -0.72 1.73 -32.07
CA VAL A 286 0.64 1.80 -32.63
C VAL A 286 1.25 0.41 -32.75
N GLY A 287 1.17 -0.38 -31.68
CA GLY A 287 1.65 -1.75 -31.61
C GLY A 287 0.54 -2.73 -31.26
N THR A 288 0.81 -4.00 -31.52
CA THR A 288 -0.03 -5.10 -31.06
C THR A 288 0.81 -6.10 -30.29
N TRP A 289 0.39 -6.39 -29.06
CA TRP A 289 0.90 -7.46 -28.23
C TRP A 289 -0.02 -8.66 -28.32
N THR A 290 0.55 -9.85 -28.32
CA THR A 290 -0.21 -11.10 -28.29
C THR A 290 0.16 -11.94 -27.09
N TYR A 291 -0.84 -12.59 -26.53
CA TYR A 291 -0.73 -13.38 -25.31
C TYR A 291 -1.18 -14.81 -25.60
N SER A 292 -0.38 -15.78 -25.18
CA SER A 292 -0.72 -17.19 -25.25
C SER A 292 -0.49 -17.88 -23.92
N TYR A 293 -1.35 -18.86 -23.63
CA TYR A 293 -1.37 -19.55 -22.36
C TYR A 293 -1.31 -21.06 -22.58
N SER A 294 -0.43 -21.74 -21.84
CA SER A 294 -0.44 -23.19 -21.76
C SER A 294 -0.48 -23.62 -20.30
N GLU A 295 -1.39 -24.55 -20.01
CA GLU A 295 -1.55 -25.14 -18.68
C GLU A 295 -0.96 -26.54 -18.70
N ALA A 296 -0.17 -26.86 -17.70
CA ALA A 296 0.38 -28.18 -17.48
C ALA A 296 0.13 -28.60 -16.04
N PHE A 297 0.14 -29.89 -15.79
CA PHE A 297 0.12 -30.42 -14.44
C PHE A 297 1.45 -30.15 -13.72
N ASP A 298 1.45 -29.73 -12.46
CA ASP A 298 2.66 -29.73 -11.64
C ASP A 298 2.90 -31.18 -11.14
N PRO A 299 3.91 -31.90 -11.65
CA PRO A 299 4.12 -33.30 -11.26
C PRO A 299 4.48 -33.43 -9.77
N TYR A 300 4.09 -34.56 -9.16
CA TYR A 300 4.29 -35.00 -7.76
C TYR A 300 5.42 -34.27 -6.98
N PRO A 301 5.18 -33.81 -5.72
CA PRO A 301 4.21 -34.34 -4.75
C PRO A 301 2.84 -33.64 -4.64
N ASN A 302 2.56 -32.58 -5.41
CA ASN A 302 1.24 -31.96 -5.44
C ASN A 302 0.55 -32.27 -6.76
N ASP A 303 -0.14 -33.41 -6.81
CA ASP A 303 -0.82 -33.92 -8.00
C ASP A 303 -2.18 -33.23 -8.27
N LYS A 304 -2.38 -32.02 -7.74
CA LYS A 304 -3.63 -31.24 -7.88
C LYS A 304 -3.41 -29.79 -8.30
N ASP A 305 -2.16 -29.35 -8.46
CA ASP A 305 -1.85 -27.99 -8.90
C ASP A 305 -1.43 -27.95 -10.38
N GLY A 306 -1.70 -26.83 -11.03
CA GLY A 306 -1.34 -26.56 -12.41
C GLY A 306 -0.19 -25.55 -12.50
N ILE A 307 0.62 -25.68 -13.54
CA ILE A 307 1.55 -24.65 -13.99
C ILE A 307 0.90 -23.90 -15.16
N LEU A 308 0.71 -22.60 -14.97
CA LEU A 308 0.39 -21.67 -16.05
C LEU A 308 1.70 -21.15 -16.65
N THR A 309 1.82 -21.26 -17.97
CA THR A 309 2.84 -20.56 -18.75
C THR A 309 2.17 -19.49 -19.59
N THR A 310 2.49 -18.23 -19.30
CA THR A 310 2.04 -17.05 -20.05
C THR A 310 3.16 -16.56 -20.93
N THR A 311 2.93 -16.48 -22.24
CA THR A 311 3.87 -15.89 -23.19
C THR A 311 3.28 -14.60 -23.76
N VAL A 312 4.00 -13.50 -23.58
CA VAL A 312 3.72 -12.21 -24.22
C VAL A 312 4.67 -12.04 -25.38
N THR A 313 4.15 -11.66 -26.55
CA THR A 313 4.96 -11.25 -27.70
C THR A 313 4.71 -9.78 -27.98
N ASP A 314 5.78 -8.98 -28.04
CA ASP A 314 5.71 -7.55 -28.33
C ASP A 314 5.55 -7.28 -29.85
N PRO A 315 5.28 -6.03 -30.26
CA PRO A 315 5.10 -5.70 -31.67
C PRO A 315 6.33 -5.93 -32.55
N LEU A 316 7.53 -6.06 -31.96
CA LEU A 316 8.78 -6.36 -32.65
C LEU A 316 9.06 -7.87 -32.71
N GLY A 317 8.19 -8.70 -32.12
CA GLY A 317 8.30 -10.16 -32.10
C GLY A 317 9.09 -10.72 -30.91
N HIS A 318 9.59 -9.87 -30.01
CA HIS A 318 10.30 -10.33 -28.82
C HIS A 318 9.34 -10.97 -27.83
N LYS A 319 9.83 -11.98 -27.09
CA LYS A 319 9.00 -12.71 -26.14
C LYS A 319 9.38 -12.44 -24.69
N ARG A 320 8.37 -12.48 -23.82
CA ARG A 320 8.51 -12.69 -22.37
C ARG A 320 7.67 -13.88 -21.97
N VAL A 321 8.25 -14.82 -21.21
CA VAL A 321 7.60 -16.05 -20.77
C VAL A 321 7.64 -16.10 -19.25
N VAL A 322 6.47 -16.10 -18.63
CA VAL A 322 6.30 -16.25 -17.18
C VAL A 322 5.67 -17.60 -16.89
N THR A 323 6.24 -18.35 -15.97
CA THR A 323 5.64 -19.59 -15.45
C THR A 323 5.26 -19.39 -13.99
N SER A 324 4.06 -19.83 -13.61
CA SER A 324 3.56 -19.73 -12.25
C SER A 324 2.66 -20.90 -11.88
N ARG A 325 2.52 -21.16 -10.59
CA ARG A 325 1.51 -22.09 -10.07
C ARG A 325 0.14 -21.45 -10.09
N MET A 326 -0.88 -22.23 -10.44
CA MET A 326 -2.25 -21.76 -10.59
C MET A 326 -2.96 -21.62 -9.24
N SER A 327 -2.66 -22.49 -8.28
CA SER A 327 -3.32 -22.48 -6.97
C SER A 327 -3.03 -21.24 -6.12
N ASN A 328 -1.81 -20.70 -6.22
CA ASN A 328 -1.31 -19.67 -5.32
C ASN A 328 -0.58 -18.51 -6.02
N HIS A 329 -0.51 -18.54 -7.34
CA HIS A 329 0.19 -17.54 -8.17
C HIS A 329 1.69 -17.38 -7.85
N ASN A 330 2.33 -18.38 -7.24
CA ASN A 330 3.77 -18.39 -7.06
C ASN A 330 4.45 -18.43 -8.43
N ILE A 331 5.21 -17.40 -8.77
CA ILE A 331 6.02 -17.33 -9.97
C ILE A 331 7.18 -18.31 -9.83
N LEU A 332 7.45 -19.13 -10.85
CA LEU A 332 8.58 -20.05 -10.89
C LEU A 332 9.72 -19.46 -11.72
N THR A 333 9.40 -18.94 -12.91
CA THR A 333 10.37 -18.28 -13.78
C THR A 333 9.77 -17.09 -14.52
N ASP A 334 10.62 -16.10 -14.82
CA ASP A 334 10.32 -14.98 -15.72
C ASP A 334 11.48 -14.81 -16.70
N THR A 335 11.24 -15.10 -17.98
CA THR A 335 12.26 -15.14 -19.02
C THR A 335 11.98 -14.11 -20.10
N ILE A 336 12.93 -13.19 -20.33
CA ILE A 336 12.83 -12.17 -21.38
C ILE A 336 13.76 -12.54 -22.54
N TYR A 337 13.31 -12.32 -23.79
CA TYR A 337 14.01 -12.63 -25.03
C TYR A 337 14.41 -14.12 -25.21
N PRO A 338 13.56 -15.12 -24.87
CA PRO A 338 13.86 -16.53 -25.12
C PRO A 338 13.97 -16.87 -26.62
N ASP A 339 13.51 -15.98 -27.49
CA ASP A 339 13.63 -16.05 -28.94
C ASP A 339 15.05 -15.72 -29.47
N ASN A 340 15.89 -15.07 -28.66
CA ASN A 340 17.23 -14.61 -29.04
C ASN A 340 18.36 -15.34 -28.28
N GLY A 341 18.20 -16.65 -28.02
CA GLY A 341 19.16 -17.50 -27.31
C GLY A 341 18.53 -18.17 -26.09
N PRO A 342 19.27 -18.45 -24.99
CA PRO A 342 18.69 -19.07 -23.80
C PRO A 342 17.70 -18.16 -23.05
N GLY A 343 17.52 -16.90 -23.49
CA GLY A 343 16.77 -15.88 -22.76
C GLY A 343 17.49 -15.38 -21.52
N LYS A 344 16.94 -14.32 -20.93
CA LYS A 344 17.33 -13.80 -19.61
C LYS A 344 16.30 -14.26 -18.58
N THR A 345 16.61 -15.32 -17.86
CA THR A 345 15.68 -15.97 -16.92
C THR A 345 15.95 -15.55 -15.48
N THR A 346 14.93 -15.01 -14.81
CA THR A 346 14.89 -14.91 -13.35
C THR A 346 14.18 -16.13 -12.78
N THR A 347 14.75 -16.79 -11.78
CA THR A 347 14.20 -18.00 -11.16
C THR A 347 13.85 -17.76 -9.70
N PHE A 348 12.69 -18.26 -9.26
CA PHE A 348 12.18 -18.14 -7.91
C PHE A 348 12.13 -19.53 -7.26
N ILE A 349 12.62 -19.62 -6.03
CA ILE A 349 12.71 -20.88 -5.27
C ILE A 349 11.96 -20.72 -3.97
N TYR A 350 11.18 -21.74 -3.61
CA TYR A 350 10.36 -21.77 -2.40
C TYR A 350 10.82 -22.90 -1.46
N ASN A 351 10.69 -22.70 -0.14
CA ASN A 351 11.22 -23.63 0.86
C ASN A 351 10.62 -25.06 0.80
N ALA A 352 9.34 -25.17 0.49
CA ALA A 352 8.62 -26.44 0.48
C ALA A 352 8.54 -27.09 -0.91
N ASP A 353 9.17 -26.52 -1.96
CA ASP A 353 9.02 -27.04 -3.32
C ASP A 353 9.60 -28.46 -3.54
N SER A 354 10.44 -28.94 -2.62
CA SER A 354 10.97 -30.30 -2.62
C SER A 354 10.09 -31.31 -1.87
N THR A 355 9.18 -30.87 -1.00
CA THR A 355 8.39 -31.73 -0.10
C THR A 355 6.88 -31.57 -0.28
N ALA A 356 6.40 -30.35 -0.56
CA ALA A 356 5.02 -29.97 -0.80
C ALA A 356 4.96 -28.72 -1.71
N ARG A 357 5.08 -28.93 -3.02
CA ARG A 357 5.03 -27.85 -4.04
C ARG A 357 3.75 -27.03 -3.92
N GLY A 358 3.90 -25.71 -4.03
CA GLY A 358 2.78 -24.78 -3.92
C GLY A 358 2.36 -24.43 -2.48
N LEU A 359 3.00 -25.01 -1.46
CA LEU A 359 2.76 -24.63 -0.06
C LEU A 359 3.93 -23.84 0.55
N GLY A 360 4.98 -23.61 -0.22
CA GLY A 360 6.18 -22.91 0.23
C GLY A 360 6.12 -21.39 0.05
N PHE A 361 6.97 -20.71 0.80
CA PHE A 361 7.24 -19.29 0.66
C PHE A 361 8.59 -19.05 -0.02
N LEU A 362 8.72 -17.89 -0.68
CA LEU A 362 9.89 -17.52 -1.48
C LEU A 362 11.14 -17.47 -0.62
N THR A 363 12.15 -18.28 -0.89
CA THR A 363 13.44 -18.24 -0.16
C THR A 363 14.59 -17.74 -1.01
N ARG A 364 14.47 -17.78 -2.35
CA ARG A 364 15.55 -17.31 -3.22
C ARG A 364 15.05 -16.79 -4.56
N VAL A 365 15.68 -15.73 -5.04
CA VAL A 365 15.51 -15.17 -6.39
C VAL A 365 16.88 -15.16 -7.06
N ILE A 366 17.01 -15.81 -8.20
CA ILE A 366 18.25 -15.87 -9.00
C ILE A 366 18.04 -15.01 -10.23
N ALA A 367 18.86 -13.97 -10.40
CA ALA A 367 18.82 -13.07 -11.54
C ALA A 367 19.37 -13.75 -12.80
N PRO A 368 19.05 -13.24 -14.01
CA PRO A 368 19.57 -13.78 -15.28
C PRO A 368 21.09 -13.87 -15.35
N GLU A 369 21.78 -12.91 -14.73
CA GLU A 369 23.24 -12.85 -14.70
C GLU A 369 23.86 -13.86 -13.72
N GLY A 370 23.06 -14.50 -12.85
CA GLY A 370 23.43 -15.56 -11.92
C GLY A 370 23.78 -15.09 -10.50
N ASP A 371 23.73 -13.78 -10.22
CA ASP A 371 23.65 -13.28 -8.84
C ASP A 371 22.27 -13.55 -8.25
N ALA A 372 22.17 -13.57 -6.92
CA ALA A 372 20.93 -13.98 -6.27
C ALA A 372 20.64 -13.22 -4.98
N VAL A 373 19.35 -13.17 -4.61
CA VAL A 373 18.88 -12.79 -3.28
C VAL A 373 18.40 -14.05 -2.58
N ALA A 374 18.85 -14.28 -1.35
CA ALA A 374 18.32 -15.33 -0.48
C ALA A 374 17.67 -14.73 0.76
N LEU A 375 16.67 -15.40 1.31
CA LEU A 375 15.82 -14.94 2.40
C LEU A 375 15.72 -16.00 3.49
N GLU A 376 15.77 -15.55 4.74
CA GLU A 376 15.45 -16.32 5.93
C GLU A 376 14.28 -15.66 6.66
N TYR A 377 13.38 -16.47 7.19
CA TYR A 377 12.13 -16.04 7.80
C TYR A 377 12.05 -16.47 9.26
N GLY A 378 11.40 -15.64 10.07
CA GLY A 378 10.96 -15.98 11.43
C GLY A 378 9.57 -16.63 11.44
N ALA A 379 9.01 -16.79 12.64
CA ALA A 379 7.74 -17.48 12.87
C ALA A 379 6.50 -16.78 12.26
N TYR A 380 6.57 -15.47 12.01
CA TYR A 380 5.47 -14.67 11.44
C TYR A 380 5.77 -14.18 10.02
N MET A 381 6.58 -14.93 9.25
CA MET A 381 7.05 -14.56 7.90
C MET A 381 7.75 -13.20 7.80
N ASN A 382 8.19 -12.68 8.94
CA ASN A 382 9.11 -11.56 9.03
C ASN A 382 10.50 -12.01 8.56
N VAL A 383 11.13 -11.26 7.67
CA VAL A 383 12.47 -11.62 7.15
C VAL A 383 13.51 -11.33 8.21
N THR A 384 14.20 -12.36 8.70
CA THR A 384 15.27 -12.25 9.71
C THR A 384 16.64 -12.07 9.08
N ALA A 385 16.82 -12.51 7.83
CA ALA A 385 18.01 -12.25 7.05
C ALA A 385 17.73 -12.18 5.55
N ARG A 386 18.45 -11.29 4.87
CA ARG A 386 18.47 -11.17 3.42
C ARG A 386 19.90 -11.09 2.93
N TRP A 387 20.31 -12.04 2.11
CA TRP A 387 21.62 -12.05 1.47
C TRP A 387 21.54 -11.50 0.05
N ARG A 388 22.60 -10.83 -0.38
CA ARG A 388 22.97 -10.69 -1.79
C ARG A 388 24.15 -11.62 -2.06
N LEU A 389 23.98 -12.51 -3.02
CA LEU A 389 24.90 -13.58 -3.37
C LEU A 389 25.55 -13.25 -4.72
N PRO A 390 26.88 -13.37 -4.84
CA PRO A 390 27.56 -13.07 -6.10
C PRO A 390 27.21 -14.07 -7.19
N LYS A 391 27.51 -13.68 -8.44
CA LYS A 391 27.36 -14.54 -9.61
C LYS A 391 28.07 -15.88 -9.44
N GLY A 392 27.42 -16.94 -9.91
CA GLY A 392 27.97 -18.30 -9.88
C GLY A 392 27.72 -19.04 -8.56
N THR A 393 26.98 -18.43 -7.62
CA THR A 393 26.57 -19.11 -6.39
C THR A 393 25.58 -20.23 -6.72
N PRO A 394 25.85 -21.50 -6.35
CA PRO A 394 24.91 -22.59 -6.57
C PRO A 394 23.56 -22.32 -5.90
N ALA A 395 22.46 -22.74 -6.55
CA ALA A 395 21.09 -22.52 -6.07
C ALA A 395 20.80 -23.16 -4.70
N SER A 396 21.54 -24.20 -4.33
CA SER A 396 21.43 -24.92 -3.05
C SER A 396 22.49 -24.54 -2.01
N ALA A 397 23.41 -23.62 -2.32
CA ALA A 397 24.46 -23.23 -1.38
C ALA A 397 23.86 -22.51 -0.16
N ASP A 398 24.34 -22.86 1.04
CA ASP A 398 24.04 -22.13 2.27
C ASP A 398 24.59 -20.70 2.15
N PRO A 399 23.72 -19.66 2.15
CA PRO A 399 24.12 -18.27 2.02
C PRO A 399 25.19 -17.80 3.02
N ASN A 400 25.28 -18.42 4.20
CA ASN A 400 26.27 -18.08 5.23
C ASN A 400 27.70 -18.52 4.89
N THR A 401 27.85 -19.45 3.95
CA THR A 401 29.15 -20.03 3.55
C THR A 401 29.71 -19.43 2.26
N VAL A 402 28.94 -18.57 1.60
CA VAL A 402 29.29 -18.01 0.28
C VAL A 402 30.25 -16.82 0.43
N ALA A 403 31.47 -16.96 -0.09
CA ALA A 403 32.45 -15.88 -0.12
C ALA A 403 31.92 -14.67 -0.92
N GLY A 404 32.06 -13.47 -0.36
CA GLY A 404 31.59 -12.23 -0.99
C GLY A 404 30.08 -11.97 -0.85
N ALA A 405 29.33 -12.85 -0.17
CA ALA A 405 27.95 -12.57 0.18
C ALA A 405 27.85 -11.41 1.18
N THR A 406 26.87 -10.54 1.00
CA THR A 406 26.53 -9.49 1.97
C THR A 406 25.16 -9.78 2.56
N VAL A 407 24.97 -9.53 3.87
CA VAL A 407 23.73 -9.87 4.57
C VAL A 407 23.20 -8.69 5.37
N VAL A 408 21.89 -8.42 5.25
CA VAL A 408 21.14 -7.57 6.17
C VAL A 408 20.35 -8.48 7.10
N ARG A 409 20.35 -8.18 8.40
CA ARG A 409 19.66 -8.98 9.42
C ARG A 409 18.68 -8.15 10.23
N ALA A 410 17.66 -8.81 10.75
CA ALA A 410 16.72 -8.23 11.71
C ALA A 410 16.36 -9.27 12.77
N SER A 411 16.11 -8.80 14.00
CA SER A 411 15.61 -9.62 15.10
C SER A 411 14.21 -9.20 15.49
N TYR A 412 13.42 -10.17 15.93
CA TYR A 412 12.04 -9.97 16.34
C TYR A 412 11.78 -10.79 17.60
N ASN A 413 11.44 -10.12 18.70
CA ASN A 413 11.18 -10.77 19.97
C ASN A 413 9.77 -11.37 19.97
N ILE A 414 9.70 -12.69 19.74
CA ILE A 414 8.47 -13.48 19.74
C ILE A 414 8.24 -14.25 21.05
N ALA A 415 9.06 -14.00 22.08
CA ALA A 415 8.95 -14.75 23.34
C ALA A 415 7.59 -14.52 24.02
N ALA A 416 7.14 -15.49 24.82
CA ALA A 416 5.94 -15.32 25.64
C ALA A 416 6.12 -14.09 26.56
N GLY A 417 5.13 -13.19 26.58
CA GLY A 417 5.20 -11.92 27.31
C GLY A 417 5.90 -10.77 26.56
N SER A 418 6.41 -10.99 25.34
CA SER A 418 6.90 -9.93 24.45
C SER A 418 5.76 -9.05 23.91
N LEU A 419 6.12 -7.95 23.24
CA LEU A 419 5.15 -7.11 22.54
C LEU A 419 4.54 -7.78 21.31
N CYS A 420 5.24 -8.71 20.68
CA CYS A 420 4.63 -9.60 19.68
C CYS A 420 3.51 -10.44 20.32
N ALA A 421 3.77 -11.08 21.47
CA ALA A 421 2.73 -11.90 22.12
C ALA A 421 1.56 -11.08 22.69
N THR A 422 1.82 -9.89 23.21
CA THR A 422 0.82 -9.08 23.95
C THR A 422 0.08 -8.05 23.10
N ARG A 423 0.75 -7.46 22.11
CA ARG A 423 0.19 -6.43 21.22
C ARG A 423 0.15 -6.86 19.75
N HIS A 424 0.63 -8.07 19.44
CA HIS A 424 0.63 -8.64 18.09
C HIS A 424 1.41 -7.80 17.07
N ILE A 425 2.43 -7.05 17.53
CA ILE A 425 3.36 -6.27 16.67
C ILE A 425 4.58 -7.11 16.27
N CYS A 426 4.35 -8.32 15.78
CA CYS A 426 5.36 -9.30 15.41
C CYS A 426 6.14 -8.95 14.13
N ASP A 427 5.68 -7.98 13.33
CA ASP A 427 6.37 -7.49 12.13
C ASP A 427 7.37 -6.35 12.40
N LYS A 428 7.51 -5.95 13.67
CA LYS A 428 8.36 -4.86 14.12
C LYS A 428 9.67 -5.39 14.75
N PRO A 429 10.83 -5.07 14.18
CA PRO A 429 12.10 -5.63 14.65
C PRO A 429 12.63 -4.94 15.91
N ASP A 430 13.24 -5.68 16.83
CA ASP A 430 13.98 -5.09 17.96
C ASP A 430 15.28 -4.42 17.48
N TRP A 431 15.88 -4.95 16.42
CA TRP A 431 17.05 -4.35 15.77
C TRP A 431 17.15 -4.77 14.31
N ILE A 432 17.80 -3.92 13.53
CA ILE A 432 18.24 -4.17 12.16
C ILE A 432 19.75 -3.98 12.10
N ARG A 433 20.44 -4.81 11.34
CA ARG A 433 21.88 -4.70 11.10
C ARG A 433 22.15 -4.74 9.60
N ASP A 434 22.79 -3.71 9.09
CA ASP A 434 23.12 -3.60 7.67
C ASP A 434 24.26 -4.54 7.25
N ALA A 435 24.52 -4.58 5.94
CA ALA A 435 25.59 -5.37 5.34
C ALA A 435 27.01 -4.98 5.77
N ARG A 436 27.19 -3.82 6.41
CA ARG A 436 28.48 -3.35 6.95
C ARG A 436 28.62 -3.69 8.44
N GLY A 437 27.61 -4.32 9.04
CA GLY A 437 27.60 -4.68 10.46
C GLY A 437 27.13 -3.55 11.39
N ASN A 438 26.67 -2.42 10.85
CA ASN A 438 26.13 -1.33 11.64
C ASN A 438 24.73 -1.71 12.13
N GLN A 439 24.45 -1.59 13.42
CA GLN A 439 23.17 -1.99 14.02
C GLN A 439 22.34 -0.78 14.46
N THR A 440 21.04 -0.81 14.15
CA THR A 440 20.02 0.12 14.65
C THR A 440 19.07 -0.66 15.56
N ASP A 441 18.83 -0.18 16.78
CA ASP A 441 17.92 -0.84 17.74
C ASP A 441 16.65 -0.01 17.94
N PHE A 442 15.55 -0.68 18.25
CA PHE A 442 14.22 -0.11 18.40
C PHE A 442 13.61 -0.56 19.73
N THR A 443 12.82 0.33 20.33
CA THR A 443 11.89 -0.04 21.39
C THR A 443 10.50 0.47 21.06
N TYR A 444 9.48 -0.15 21.64
CA TYR A 444 8.09 0.14 21.32
C TYR A 444 7.26 0.33 22.59
N ASP A 445 6.18 1.09 22.44
CA ASP A 445 5.22 1.37 23.50
C ASP A 445 4.37 0.12 23.78
N PRO A 446 4.25 -0.30 25.06
CA PRO A 446 3.54 -1.54 25.39
C PRO A 446 2.02 -1.45 25.24
N VAL A 447 1.44 -0.25 25.14
CA VAL A 447 -0.01 -0.04 25.05
C VAL A 447 -0.47 -0.03 23.59
N HIS A 448 0.25 0.69 22.73
CA HIS A 448 -0.17 0.94 21.34
C HIS A 448 0.85 0.50 20.29
N GLY A 449 2.02 0.01 20.69
CA GLY A 449 3.02 -0.55 19.78
C GLY A 449 3.72 0.48 18.89
N GLY A 450 3.61 1.78 19.19
CA GLY A 450 4.36 2.83 18.50
C GLY A 450 5.84 2.79 18.88
N VAL A 451 6.74 3.22 17.99
CA VAL A 451 8.18 3.27 18.29
C VAL A 451 8.41 4.28 19.42
N LEU A 452 9.09 3.89 20.50
CA LEU A 452 9.51 4.78 21.59
C LEU A 452 10.93 5.29 21.40
N THR A 453 11.85 4.43 20.97
CA THR A 453 13.23 4.83 20.71
C THR A 453 13.79 4.18 19.45
N VAL A 454 14.67 4.92 18.78
CA VAL A 454 15.54 4.44 17.71
C VAL A 454 16.96 4.76 18.11
N THR A 455 17.81 3.75 18.26
CA THR A 455 19.22 3.92 18.60
C THR A 455 20.05 3.63 17.36
N ALA A 456 20.67 4.67 16.79
CA ALA A 456 21.46 4.57 15.58
C ALA A 456 22.75 3.75 15.80
N PRO A 457 23.41 3.29 14.73
CA PRO A 457 24.75 2.73 14.85
C PRO A 457 25.74 3.75 15.44
N ALA A 458 26.82 3.27 16.05
CA ALA A 458 27.89 4.16 16.46
C ALA A 458 28.56 4.76 15.21
N PRO A 459 28.85 6.06 15.16
CA PRO A 459 29.48 6.70 14.00
C PRO A 459 30.88 6.15 13.73
N THR A 460 31.56 5.67 14.77
CA THR A 460 32.81 4.92 14.72
C THR A 460 32.79 3.82 15.78
N SER A 461 33.61 2.79 15.61
CA SER A 461 33.68 1.66 16.55
C SER A 461 33.99 2.15 17.97
N GLY A 462 33.17 1.73 18.95
CA GLY A 462 33.31 2.11 20.36
C GLY A 462 32.77 3.50 20.72
N ALA A 463 32.32 4.31 19.75
CA ALA A 463 31.69 5.59 20.03
C ALA A 463 30.27 5.43 20.60
N VAL A 464 29.79 6.52 21.18
CA VAL A 464 28.41 6.64 21.66
C VAL A 464 27.44 6.48 20.48
N ARG A 465 26.32 5.81 20.72
CA ARG A 465 25.26 5.57 19.74
C ARG A 465 24.18 6.66 19.86
N PRO A 466 23.97 7.51 18.84
CA PRO A 466 22.93 8.52 18.84
C PRO A 466 21.54 7.93 18.99
N GLN A 467 20.60 8.68 19.59
CA GLN A 467 19.26 8.19 19.85
C GLN A 467 18.18 9.20 19.46
N THR A 468 17.10 8.70 18.87
CA THR A 468 15.83 9.41 18.69
C THR A 468 14.77 8.81 19.61
N ARG A 469 14.00 9.66 20.26
CA ARG A 469 12.94 9.31 21.22
C ARG A 469 11.63 9.91 20.78
N TYR A 470 10.54 9.19 20.98
CA TYR A 470 9.20 9.56 20.58
C TYR A 470 8.29 9.62 21.81
N THR A 471 7.50 10.68 21.90
CA THR A 471 6.44 10.82 22.89
C THR A 471 5.11 10.88 22.18
N TYR A 472 4.13 10.19 22.73
CA TYR A 472 2.79 10.10 22.18
C TYR A 472 1.78 10.77 23.09
N GLY A 473 0.76 11.36 22.49
CA GLY A 473 -0.44 11.84 23.13
C GLY A 473 -1.66 11.15 22.55
N GLN A 474 -2.69 11.03 23.37
CA GLN A 474 -3.98 10.48 22.97
C GLN A 474 -4.96 11.62 22.66
N PHE A 475 -5.64 11.52 21.54
CA PHE A 475 -6.54 12.55 21.02
C PHE A 475 -7.87 11.92 20.60
N THR A 476 -8.96 12.66 20.76
CA THR A 476 -10.30 12.20 20.36
C THR A 476 -10.90 13.18 19.37
N ALA A 477 -11.22 12.70 18.17
CA ALA A 477 -11.91 13.51 17.17
C ALA A 477 -13.33 13.86 17.65
N MET A 478 -13.86 14.99 17.17
CA MET A 478 -15.24 15.41 17.42
C MET A 478 -15.90 15.70 16.08
N TYR A 479 -16.95 14.97 15.73
CA TYR A 479 -17.63 15.09 14.44
C TYR A 479 -19.13 14.79 14.57
N VAL A 480 -19.91 15.14 13.55
CA VAL A 480 -21.37 15.00 13.61
C VAL A 480 -21.74 13.54 13.36
N ARG A 481 -22.60 13.00 14.22
CA ARG A 481 -23.25 11.69 14.05
C ARG A 481 -24.69 11.75 14.51
N GLY A 482 -25.60 11.18 13.73
CA GLY A 482 -27.04 11.30 13.98
C GLY A 482 -27.50 12.76 14.05
N GLY A 483 -26.86 13.64 13.29
CA GLY A 483 -27.15 15.08 13.28
C GLY A 483 -26.66 15.88 14.50
N VAL A 484 -25.93 15.27 15.44
CA VAL A 484 -25.40 15.96 16.63
C VAL A 484 -23.89 15.81 16.73
N MET A 485 -23.22 16.82 17.31
CA MET A 485 -21.77 16.82 17.53
C MET A 485 -21.39 15.81 18.61
N GLN A 486 -20.53 14.85 18.30
CA GLN A 486 -20.15 13.77 19.22
C GLN A 486 -18.66 13.50 19.19
N ALA A 487 -18.11 13.04 20.32
CA ALA A 487 -16.78 12.47 20.37
C ALA A 487 -16.71 11.14 19.61
N ALA A 488 -15.57 10.86 18.98
CA ALA A 488 -15.25 9.54 18.47
C ALA A 488 -15.31 8.50 19.60
N ALA A 489 -15.73 7.28 19.28
CA ALA A 489 -15.83 6.21 20.29
C ALA A 489 -14.45 5.72 20.77
N ALA A 490 -13.45 5.77 19.88
CA ALA A 490 -12.08 5.37 20.16
C ALA A 490 -11.13 6.57 19.98
N PRO A 491 -10.33 6.90 21.00
CA PRO A 491 -9.26 7.86 20.85
C PRO A 491 -8.09 7.30 20.03
N VAL A 492 -7.31 8.19 19.43
CA VAL A 492 -6.15 7.86 18.59
C VAL A 492 -4.86 8.36 19.20
N TRP A 493 -3.79 7.59 19.02
CA TRP A 493 -2.44 7.97 19.38
C TRP A 493 -1.79 8.78 18.26
N ARG A 494 -1.13 9.87 18.64
CA ARG A 494 -0.34 10.73 17.76
C ARG A 494 1.00 11.03 18.42
N VAL A 495 2.07 11.11 17.63
CA VAL A 495 3.37 11.58 18.11
C VAL A 495 3.22 13.07 18.44
N THR A 496 3.46 13.46 19.68
CA THR A 496 3.43 14.86 20.15
C THR A 496 4.82 15.47 20.23
N GLN A 497 5.85 14.64 20.33
CA GLN A 497 7.23 15.10 20.38
C GLN A 497 8.19 14.04 19.84
N THR A 498 9.21 14.48 19.11
CA THR A 498 10.44 13.74 18.88
C THR A 498 11.61 14.47 19.49
N SER A 499 12.53 13.74 20.13
CA SER A 499 13.78 14.26 20.67
C SER A 499 14.93 13.46 20.07
N THR A 500 15.81 14.12 19.33
CA THR A 500 16.94 13.50 18.62
C THR A 500 18.24 14.03 19.17
N CYS A 501 19.02 13.15 19.79
CA CYS A 501 20.39 13.42 20.17
C CYS A 501 21.31 13.05 19.03
N GLN A 502 22.03 14.04 18.51
CA GLN A 502 22.83 13.86 17.30
C GLN A 502 24.10 13.06 17.58
N THR A 503 24.74 13.29 18.73
CA THR A 503 26.01 12.64 19.07
C THR A 503 25.97 11.90 20.42
N LEU A 504 24.96 12.15 21.25
CA LEU A 504 24.82 11.55 22.59
C LEU A 504 23.81 10.40 22.64
N ALA A 505 23.96 9.52 23.63
CA ALA A 505 23.06 8.38 23.88
C ALA A 505 21.80 8.75 24.69
N SER A 506 21.68 9.99 25.14
CA SER A 506 20.55 10.44 25.94
C SER A 506 20.27 11.92 25.71
N CYS A 507 18.99 12.27 25.64
CA CYS A 507 18.53 13.63 25.40
C CYS A 507 18.28 14.35 26.71
N ALA A 508 19.04 15.44 26.89
CA ALA A 508 19.30 16.09 28.17
C ALA A 508 19.10 17.62 28.10
N GLY A 509 18.40 18.12 27.08
CA GLY A 509 18.08 19.54 26.90
C GLY A 509 19.27 20.40 26.51
N THR A 510 20.28 19.84 25.84
CA THR A 510 21.48 20.56 25.39
C THR A 510 21.38 20.94 23.91
N ALA A 511 22.37 21.69 23.40
CA ALA A 511 22.47 22.02 21.97
C ALA A 511 22.61 20.78 21.04
N ASP A 512 23.03 19.62 21.55
CA ASP A 512 23.11 18.36 20.79
C ASP A 512 21.73 17.77 20.48
N GLU A 513 20.73 18.12 21.29
CA GLU A 513 19.37 17.64 21.13
C GLU A 513 18.59 18.54 20.16
N VAL A 514 17.87 17.91 19.23
CA VAL A 514 16.86 18.55 18.40
C VAL A 514 15.50 18.03 18.84
N VAL A 515 14.64 18.94 19.29
CA VAL A 515 13.28 18.65 19.71
C VAL A 515 12.33 19.14 18.64
N THR A 516 11.46 18.27 18.16
CA THR A 516 10.32 18.65 17.33
C THR A 516 9.04 18.34 18.08
N THR A 517 8.17 19.32 18.28
CA THR A 517 6.84 19.14 18.86
C THR A 517 5.77 19.25 17.79
N TYR A 518 4.71 18.47 17.95
CA TYR A 518 3.59 18.37 17.03
C TYR A 518 2.31 18.75 17.78
N ALA A 519 1.67 19.84 17.37
CA ALA A 519 0.40 20.26 17.93
C ALA A 519 -0.73 19.80 17.01
N TYR A 520 -1.75 19.16 17.58
CA TYR A 520 -2.94 18.71 16.85
C TYR A 520 -4.16 19.50 17.29
N GLU A 521 -5.21 19.45 16.47
CA GLU A 521 -6.54 19.92 16.86
C GLU A 521 -6.98 19.27 18.18
N SER A 522 -7.55 20.09 19.08
CA SER A 522 -8.03 19.65 20.38
C SER A 522 -9.53 19.34 20.35
N SER A 523 -10.01 18.56 21.32
CA SER A 523 -11.38 18.06 21.42
C SER A 523 -12.44 19.12 21.78
N ASN A 524 -12.10 20.40 21.82
CA ASN A 524 -13.02 21.47 22.27
C ASN A 524 -14.01 21.95 21.19
N GLY A 525 -13.96 21.36 19.99
CA GLY A 525 -14.85 21.65 18.87
C GLY A 525 -14.70 20.59 17.78
N ALA A 526 -15.44 20.76 16.68
CA ALA A 526 -15.38 19.84 15.54
C ALA A 526 -13.96 19.74 14.98
N ASN A 527 -13.42 18.53 14.91
CA ASN A 527 -12.05 18.30 14.45
C ASN A 527 -11.84 16.87 13.96
N ASN A 528 -10.79 16.67 13.15
CA ASN A 528 -10.35 15.36 12.66
C ASN A 528 -9.00 14.94 13.28
N VAL A 529 -8.57 15.57 14.38
CA VAL A 529 -7.22 15.43 14.95
C VAL A 529 -6.13 15.76 13.92
N ARG A 530 -6.32 16.85 13.16
CA ARG A 530 -5.32 17.30 12.15
C ARG A 530 -4.14 17.99 12.81
N LEU A 531 -2.99 17.98 12.14
CA LEU A 531 -1.77 18.61 12.62
C LEU A 531 -1.86 20.13 12.42
N LEU A 532 -1.86 20.91 13.50
CA LEU A 532 -1.91 22.37 13.45
C LEU A 532 -0.54 23.01 13.31
N SER A 533 0.48 22.43 13.95
CA SER A 533 1.83 22.96 13.84
C SER A 533 2.91 21.94 14.12
N THR A 534 4.09 22.22 13.59
CA THR A 534 5.34 21.54 13.89
C THR A 534 6.33 22.58 14.37
N THR A 535 6.87 22.43 15.58
CA THR A 535 7.88 23.34 16.12
C THR A 535 9.17 22.57 16.36
N THR A 536 10.21 22.88 15.59
CA THR A 536 11.55 22.33 15.79
C THR A 536 12.41 23.33 16.54
N ARG A 537 13.12 22.86 17.56
CA ARG A 537 14.04 23.67 18.37
C ARG A 537 15.27 22.89 18.78
N SER A 538 16.35 23.58 19.13
CA SER A 538 17.44 22.97 19.88
C SER A 538 16.99 22.64 21.31
N GLY A 539 17.64 21.68 21.96
CA GLY A 539 17.31 21.24 23.32
C GLY A 539 17.44 22.37 24.34
N ASP A 540 18.45 23.22 24.15
CA ASP A 540 18.69 24.45 24.91
C ASP A 540 17.77 25.63 24.50
N SER A 541 16.91 25.42 23.50
CA SER A 541 15.94 26.38 22.98
C SER A 541 16.54 27.66 22.37
N ALA A 542 17.83 27.67 22.04
CA ALA A 542 18.49 28.80 21.38
C ALA A 542 17.97 29.06 19.95
N LEU A 543 17.59 27.99 19.23
CA LEU A 543 16.98 28.07 17.91
C LEU A 543 15.59 27.47 17.96
N VAL A 544 14.61 28.13 17.33
CA VAL A 544 13.24 27.65 17.19
C VAL A 544 12.70 28.02 15.81
N ALA A 545 11.98 27.09 15.21
CA ALA A 545 11.32 27.21 13.92
C ALA A 545 9.94 26.59 14.04
N THR A 546 8.89 27.31 13.67
CA THR A 546 7.52 26.79 13.74
C THR A 546 6.88 26.86 12.38
N THR A 547 6.34 25.75 11.92
CA THR A 547 5.45 25.68 10.76
C THR A 547 4.03 25.43 11.22
N THR A 548 3.07 26.21 10.74
CA THR A 548 1.63 26.04 11.04
C THR A 548 0.83 25.71 9.79
N TYR A 549 -0.30 25.01 9.97
CA TYR A 549 -1.16 24.54 8.91
C TYR A 549 -2.59 25.00 9.13
N ALA A 550 -3.25 25.45 8.05
CA ALA A 550 -4.69 25.71 8.05
C ALA A 550 -5.38 24.83 7.01
N TYR A 551 -6.62 24.42 7.34
CA TYR A 551 -7.40 23.47 6.57
C TYR A 551 -8.71 24.09 6.09
N ASP A 552 -9.18 23.66 4.92
CA ASP A 552 -10.56 23.94 4.51
C ASP A 552 -11.57 23.02 5.23
N ALA A 553 -12.86 23.23 4.96
CA ALA A 553 -13.95 22.42 5.51
C ALA A 553 -13.88 20.94 5.08
N ARG A 554 -13.27 20.65 3.93
CA ARG A 554 -13.09 19.28 3.42
C ARG A 554 -11.91 18.59 4.11
N GLY A 555 -10.93 19.36 4.58
CA GLY A 555 -9.74 18.87 5.26
C GLY A 555 -8.47 18.96 4.43
N ASP A 556 -8.50 19.71 3.33
CA ASP A 556 -7.31 20.01 2.53
C ASP A 556 -6.47 21.12 3.17
N VAL A 557 -5.14 21.00 3.13
CA VAL A 557 -4.22 22.03 3.65
C VAL A 557 -4.20 23.22 2.70
N ILE A 558 -4.87 24.30 3.06
CA ILE A 558 -4.97 25.51 2.24
C ILE A 558 -3.91 26.57 2.57
N SER A 559 -3.27 26.45 3.73
CA SER A 559 -2.21 27.36 4.17
C SER A 559 -1.12 26.58 4.90
N THR A 560 0.13 26.92 4.63
CA THR A 560 1.31 26.48 5.36
C THR A 560 2.19 27.69 5.62
N ASP A 561 2.48 27.98 6.88
CA ASP A 561 3.15 29.22 7.30
C ASP A 561 4.34 28.92 8.20
N GLY A 562 5.44 29.66 8.08
CA GLY A 562 6.71 29.36 8.75
C GLY A 562 7.81 28.82 7.82
N PRO A 563 9.05 28.65 8.33
CA PRO A 563 9.42 28.54 9.74
C PRO A 563 9.62 29.85 10.52
N LEU A 564 9.60 31.01 9.86
CA LEU A 564 9.80 32.32 10.49
C LEU A 564 8.55 32.72 11.28
N ALA A 565 8.74 33.60 12.26
CA ALA A 565 7.61 34.18 12.98
C ALA A 565 6.86 35.20 12.11
N GLY A 566 5.55 35.28 12.30
CA GLY A 566 4.68 36.12 11.47
C GLY A 566 4.06 35.31 10.34
N SER A 567 3.63 35.99 9.27
CA SER A 567 2.96 35.38 8.10
C SER A 567 3.65 35.68 6.77
N ALA A 568 4.91 36.13 6.83
CA ALA A 568 5.65 36.54 5.65
C ALA A 568 6.01 35.35 4.75
N ASP A 569 6.21 34.17 5.34
CA ASP A 569 6.57 32.93 4.65
C ASP A 569 5.36 31.99 4.42
N THR A 570 4.14 32.53 4.43
CA THR A 570 2.93 31.76 4.13
C THR A 570 2.86 31.32 2.67
N THR A 571 2.69 30.01 2.46
CA THR A 571 2.28 29.38 1.20
C THR A 571 0.81 29.00 1.23
N ARG A 572 0.06 29.33 0.19
CA ARG A 572 -1.36 28.99 0.02
C ARG A 572 -1.55 27.97 -1.09
N THR A 573 -2.38 26.97 -0.85
CA THR A 573 -2.65 25.89 -1.82
C THR A 573 -4.13 25.83 -2.16
N TYR A 574 -4.43 25.65 -3.45
CA TYR A 574 -5.78 25.56 -3.99
C TYR A 574 -6.03 24.20 -4.60
N TYR A 575 -7.26 23.72 -4.44
CA TYR A 575 -7.69 22.40 -4.87
C TYR A 575 -8.98 22.49 -5.67
N ASP A 576 -9.17 21.57 -6.61
CA ASP A 576 -10.46 21.38 -7.25
C ASP A 576 -11.46 20.59 -6.37
N ALA A 577 -12.62 20.25 -6.94
CA ALA A 577 -13.68 19.54 -6.23
C ALA A 577 -13.32 18.10 -5.82
N SER A 578 -12.24 17.54 -6.36
CA SER A 578 -11.76 16.16 -6.16
C SER A 578 -10.37 16.06 -5.54
N ARG A 579 -9.88 17.17 -4.96
CA ARG A 579 -8.57 17.29 -4.27
C ARG A 579 -7.34 17.33 -5.17
N TRP A 580 -7.49 17.56 -6.48
CA TRP A 580 -6.31 17.84 -7.31
C TRP A 580 -5.81 19.25 -7.00
N LYS A 581 -4.50 19.39 -6.77
CA LYS A 581 -3.85 20.67 -6.45
C LYS A 581 -3.77 21.55 -7.70
N THR A 582 -4.63 22.54 -7.82
CA THR A 582 -4.72 23.40 -9.03
C THR A 582 -3.90 24.67 -8.96
N GLY A 583 -3.46 25.08 -7.77
CA GLY A 583 -2.61 26.27 -7.64
C GLY A 583 -1.84 26.35 -6.33
N VAL A 584 -0.74 27.08 -6.36
CA VAL A 584 0.10 27.40 -5.22
C VAL A 584 0.51 28.86 -5.29
N ILE A 585 0.36 29.59 -4.21
CA ILE A 585 0.91 30.94 -4.05
C ILE A 585 1.96 30.84 -2.95
N GLY A 586 3.23 31.02 -3.31
CA GLY A 586 4.34 31.04 -2.38
C GLY A 586 4.40 32.34 -1.57
N PRO A 587 5.38 32.46 -0.66
CA PRO A 587 5.56 33.65 0.15
C PRO A 587 6.03 34.86 -0.66
N ASP A 588 5.90 36.04 -0.06
CA ASP A 588 6.44 37.27 -0.64
C ASP A 588 7.98 37.23 -0.57
N PRO A 589 8.68 37.24 -1.72
CA PRO A 589 10.14 37.13 -1.71
C PRO A 589 10.87 38.35 -1.14
N ASP A 590 10.24 39.54 -1.07
CA ASP A 590 10.86 40.76 -0.54
C ASP A 590 9.99 41.57 0.44
N GLY A 591 8.79 41.09 0.74
CA GLY A 591 7.91 41.51 1.83
C GLY A 591 7.14 42.81 1.57
N THR A 592 7.83 43.95 1.57
CA THR A 592 7.21 45.26 1.21
C THR A 592 7.85 45.87 -0.03
N GLY A 593 8.71 45.10 -0.69
CA GLY A 593 9.43 45.53 -1.87
C GLY A 593 8.56 45.49 -3.12
N ALA A 594 9.22 45.44 -4.27
CA ALA A 594 8.54 45.55 -5.57
C ALA A 594 8.15 44.18 -6.13
N LEU A 595 8.71 43.09 -5.60
CA LEU A 595 8.38 41.75 -6.05
C LEU A 595 7.02 41.35 -5.49
N LEU A 596 6.25 40.64 -6.31
CA LEU A 596 4.97 40.08 -5.90
C LEU A 596 5.14 38.64 -5.46
N TYR A 597 4.12 38.10 -4.80
CA TYR A 597 4.01 36.67 -4.52
C TYR A 597 4.19 35.85 -5.79
N ARG A 598 5.06 34.83 -5.72
CA ARG A 598 5.23 33.88 -6.81
C ARG A 598 4.08 32.89 -6.79
N ALA A 599 3.38 32.77 -7.89
CA ALA A 599 2.25 31.85 -8.03
C ALA A 599 2.51 30.82 -9.12
N SER A 600 1.96 29.63 -8.93
CA SER A 600 1.81 28.65 -9.99
C SER A 600 0.38 28.15 -10.08
N ARG A 601 -0.05 27.87 -11.31
CA ARG A 601 -1.33 27.22 -11.60
C ARG A 601 -1.05 25.98 -12.44
N THR A 602 -1.59 24.86 -12.00
CA THR A 602 -1.49 23.58 -12.70
C THR A 602 -2.83 23.26 -13.33
N THR A 603 -2.82 23.01 -14.64
CA THR A 603 -3.97 22.46 -15.35
C THR A 603 -3.72 20.98 -15.62
N TYR A 604 -4.73 20.18 -15.35
CA TYR A 604 -4.70 18.74 -15.57
C TYR A 604 -5.59 18.38 -16.75
N ALA A 605 -5.12 17.45 -17.58
CA ALA A 605 -5.99 16.65 -18.43
C ALA A 605 -6.93 15.82 -17.56
N ALA A 606 -7.99 15.30 -18.19
CA ALA A 606 -8.97 14.49 -17.47
C ALA A 606 -8.38 13.16 -16.94
N ASP A 607 -7.26 12.67 -17.46
CA ASP A 607 -6.56 11.49 -16.94
C ASP A 607 -5.54 11.81 -15.83
N GLY A 608 -5.51 13.06 -15.34
CA GLY A 608 -4.62 13.52 -14.28
C GLY A 608 -3.22 13.88 -14.76
N GLN A 609 -2.91 13.76 -16.05
CA GLN A 609 -1.64 14.27 -16.58
C GLN A 609 -1.63 15.79 -16.56
N VAL A 610 -0.48 16.39 -16.22
CA VAL A 610 -0.32 17.85 -16.26
C VAL A 610 -0.25 18.29 -17.71
N THR A 611 -1.17 19.17 -18.11
CA THR A 611 -1.21 19.74 -19.48
C THR A 611 -0.52 21.09 -19.55
N SER A 612 -0.59 21.89 -18.49
CA SER A 612 0.13 23.15 -18.38
C SER A 612 0.49 23.48 -16.94
N VAL A 613 1.61 24.17 -16.79
CA VAL A 613 2.00 24.86 -15.55
C VAL A 613 2.28 26.31 -15.91
N GLU A 614 1.44 27.21 -15.41
CA GLU A 614 1.61 28.64 -15.55
C GLU A 614 2.28 29.17 -14.28
N THR A 615 3.24 30.08 -14.42
CA THR A 615 3.95 30.70 -13.29
C THR A 615 3.95 32.22 -13.44
N GLY A 616 3.76 32.94 -12.33
CA GLY A 616 3.67 34.41 -12.28
C GLY A 616 4.28 35.00 -11.04
#